data_AF-A0A1X2E4C7-F1
#
_entry.id   AF-A0A1X2E4C7-F1
#
_cell.length_a   1.000
_cell.length_b   1.000
_cell.length_c   1.000
_cell.angle_alpha   90.00
_cell.angle_beta   90.00
_cell.angle_gamma   90.00
#
_symmetry.space_group_name_H-M   'P 1'
#
loop_
_entity.id
_entity.type
_entity.pdbx_description
1 polymer ?
#
loop_
_entity_poly.entity_id
_entity_poly.type
_entity_poly.pdbx_seq_one_letter_code
_entity_poly.pdbx_strand_id
1 'polypeptide(L)'
;MIETGHTSVIKSTLAAAAFGDQPGTWPLPAAGTPQQLWWRAVAAGGQGRYGSAYHDLAELRRTGGRWTSLAHSTHGSFLRQLGWHELARGWDGRALALAGADAEARADALIGLAADALGIGRFAAAATLLGRVYLGAVPDRLPVRRGWVAAELAMASGEGASAVRHAEEAVRLAEAMVVSSVRHRVKSDVVLAAALCSAGRVERARAVAEAALDATGRSNLIPLRWALACLLIDIESVTFSTQKLREIRDICAGQVRRAGGAWRSA
;
A
#
# COMPACT_ATOMS: atom_id res chain seq x y z
N MET A 1 7.05 -32.21 22.67
CA MET A 1 6.72 -30.77 22.78
C MET A 1 8.00 -29.93 22.64
N ILE A 2 8.33 -29.52 21.41
CA ILE A 2 9.44 -28.58 21.08
C ILE A 2 8.91 -27.44 20.14
N GLU A 3 7.61 -27.42 19.86
CA GLU A 3 6.98 -26.60 18.80
C GLU A 3 6.75 -25.11 19.12
N THR A 4 7.04 -24.64 20.34
CA THR A 4 6.67 -23.29 20.77
C THR A 4 7.67 -22.21 20.35
N GLY A 5 8.97 -22.51 20.30
CA GLY A 5 10.01 -21.55 19.92
C GLY A 5 10.01 -21.20 18.43
N HIS A 6 10.04 -22.21 17.56
CA HIS A 6 10.07 -22.03 16.11
C HIS A 6 8.81 -21.33 15.57
N THR A 7 7.63 -21.67 16.09
CA THR A 7 6.35 -21.06 15.68
C THR A 7 6.28 -19.58 16.07
N SER A 8 6.84 -19.21 17.22
CA SER A 8 6.92 -17.82 17.69
C SER A 8 7.85 -16.97 16.81
N VAL A 9 9.02 -17.51 16.43
CA VAL A 9 9.98 -16.85 15.54
C VAL A 9 9.41 -16.65 14.13
N ILE A 10 8.75 -17.66 13.56
CA ILE A 10 8.08 -17.51 12.25
C ILE A 10 7.02 -16.41 12.29
N LYS A 11 6.21 -16.38 13.37
CA LYS A 11 5.17 -15.38 13.57
C LYS A 11 5.77 -13.96 13.64
N SER A 12 6.84 -13.76 14.42
CA SER A 12 7.47 -12.44 14.56
C SER A 12 8.12 -11.98 13.26
N THR A 13 8.83 -12.85 12.54
CA THR A 13 9.45 -12.52 11.25
C THR A 13 8.42 -12.12 10.19
N LEU A 14 7.34 -12.89 10.05
CA LEU A 14 6.29 -12.58 9.05
C LEU A 14 5.52 -11.31 9.40
N ALA A 15 5.20 -11.10 10.68
CA ALA A 15 4.57 -9.86 11.12
C ALA A 15 5.49 -8.64 10.89
N ALA A 16 6.79 -8.76 11.19
CA ALA A 16 7.77 -7.70 10.98
C ALA A 16 7.94 -7.36 9.49
N ALA A 17 7.93 -8.36 8.62
CA ALA A 17 8.01 -8.16 7.17
C ALA A 17 6.71 -7.56 6.58
N ALA A 18 5.55 -8.01 7.05
CA ALA A 18 4.27 -7.58 6.53
C ALA A 18 3.87 -6.19 7.02
N PHE A 19 4.11 -5.88 8.29
CA PHE A 19 3.58 -4.70 8.95
C PHE A 19 4.56 -4.03 9.93
N GLY A 20 5.77 -4.55 10.11
CA GLY A 20 6.76 -4.00 11.04
C GLY A 20 7.90 -3.23 10.38
N ASP A 21 9.08 -3.38 10.98
CA ASP A 21 10.32 -2.66 10.69
C ASP A 21 11.27 -3.39 9.73
N GLN A 22 10.96 -4.64 9.36
CA GLN A 22 11.77 -5.44 8.45
C GLN A 22 11.08 -5.76 7.11
N PRO A 23 10.55 -4.77 6.37
CA PRO A 23 9.82 -5.03 5.11
C PRO A 23 10.71 -5.61 4.00
N GLY A 24 12.03 -5.51 4.13
CA GLY A 24 13.01 -6.06 3.17
C GLY A 24 13.30 -7.55 3.32
N THR A 25 12.74 -8.23 4.33
CA THR A 25 13.01 -9.65 4.61
C THR A 25 12.63 -10.54 3.43
N TRP A 26 13.62 -11.28 2.91
CA TRP A 26 13.45 -12.28 1.85
C TRP A 26 14.60 -13.29 1.89
N PRO A 27 14.38 -14.61 1.71
CA PRO A 27 13.08 -15.27 1.51
C PRO A 27 12.22 -15.25 2.79
N LEU A 28 10.90 -15.37 2.61
CA LEU A 28 9.95 -15.41 3.73
C LEU A 28 9.80 -16.86 4.26
N PRO A 29 9.73 -17.09 5.58
CA PRO A 29 9.45 -18.40 6.17
C PRO A 29 8.11 -18.98 5.73
N ALA A 30 8.01 -20.31 5.59
CA ALA A 30 6.76 -20.99 5.24
C ALA A 30 5.64 -20.67 6.25
N ALA A 31 4.41 -20.48 5.76
CA ALA A 31 3.25 -20.24 6.61
C ALA A 31 2.62 -21.56 7.05
N GLY A 32 2.25 -21.65 8.32
CA GLY A 32 1.43 -22.73 8.88
C GLY A 32 0.01 -22.31 9.26
N THR A 33 -0.35 -21.03 9.12
CA THR A 33 -1.69 -20.51 9.43
C THR A 33 -2.20 -19.51 8.38
N PRO A 34 -3.53 -19.31 8.25
CA PRO A 34 -4.09 -18.31 7.34
C PRO A 34 -3.54 -16.89 7.58
N GLN A 35 -3.32 -16.52 8.84
CA GLN A 35 -2.74 -15.22 9.20
C GLN A 35 -1.30 -15.08 8.68
N GLN A 36 -0.46 -16.11 8.90
CA GLN A 36 0.92 -16.12 8.40
C GLN A 36 0.97 -16.06 6.87
N LEU A 37 0.06 -16.78 6.19
CA LEU A 37 -0.05 -16.77 4.74
C LEU A 37 -0.48 -15.39 4.22
N TRP A 38 -1.40 -14.71 4.91
CA TRP A 38 -1.76 -13.32 4.60
C TRP A 38 -0.57 -12.36 4.76
N TRP A 39 0.18 -12.47 5.86
CA TRP A 39 1.38 -11.66 6.09
C TRP A 39 2.44 -11.89 5.03
N ARG A 40 2.67 -13.15 4.62
CA ARG A 40 3.58 -13.44 3.51
C ARG A 40 3.16 -12.73 2.23
N ALA A 41 1.89 -12.82 1.85
CA ALA A 41 1.38 -12.15 0.67
C ALA A 41 1.57 -10.63 0.74
N VAL A 42 1.24 -10.01 1.87
CA VAL A 42 1.41 -8.57 2.11
C VAL A 42 2.89 -8.16 2.02
N ALA A 43 3.79 -8.91 2.64
CA ALA A 43 5.24 -8.65 2.59
C ALA A 43 5.79 -8.78 1.15
N ALA A 44 5.49 -9.90 0.49
CA ALA A 44 5.93 -10.16 -0.89
C ALA A 44 5.42 -9.08 -1.86
N GLY A 45 4.13 -8.71 -1.78
CA GLY A 45 3.55 -7.66 -2.61
C GLY A 45 4.14 -6.27 -2.34
N GLY A 46 4.46 -5.95 -1.07
CA GLY A 46 5.16 -4.72 -0.70
C GLY A 46 6.55 -4.60 -1.33
N GLN A 47 7.23 -5.73 -1.56
CA GLN A 47 8.52 -5.81 -2.26
C GLN A 47 8.37 -5.91 -3.79
N GLY A 48 7.14 -5.92 -4.32
CA GLY A 48 6.88 -6.08 -5.76
C GLY A 48 6.93 -7.52 -6.27
N ARG A 49 6.97 -8.52 -5.38
CA ARG A 49 7.01 -9.97 -5.70
C ARG A 49 5.61 -10.54 -5.89
N TYR A 50 4.90 -10.01 -6.88
CA TYR A 50 3.47 -10.27 -7.07
C TYR A 50 3.13 -11.73 -7.39
N GLY A 51 3.98 -12.48 -8.10
CA GLY A 51 3.75 -13.90 -8.38
C GLY A 51 3.66 -14.74 -7.10
N SER A 52 4.62 -14.56 -6.18
CA SER A 52 4.59 -15.20 -4.86
C SER A 52 3.39 -14.72 -4.04
N ALA A 53 3.09 -13.42 -4.07
CA ALA A 53 1.98 -12.87 -3.32
C ALA A 53 0.63 -13.40 -3.84
N TYR A 54 0.44 -13.49 -5.15
CA TYR A 54 -0.78 -14.01 -5.77
C TYR A 54 -0.98 -15.51 -5.50
N HIS A 55 0.11 -16.29 -5.46
CA HIS A 55 0.07 -17.69 -5.05
C HIS A 55 -0.46 -17.84 -3.61
N ASP A 56 0.17 -17.13 -2.67
CA ASP A 56 -0.23 -17.17 -1.26
C ASP A 56 -1.68 -16.69 -1.07
N LEU A 57 -2.12 -15.65 -1.79
CA LEU A 57 -3.51 -15.19 -1.75
C LEU A 57 -4.49 -16.19 -2.37
N ALA A 58 -4.10 -16.95 -3.39
CA ALA A 58 -4.93 -17.99 -3.99
C ALA A 58 -5.18 -19.15 -3.03
N GLU A 59 -4.18 -19.49 -2.24
CA GLU A 59 -4.35 -20.44 -1.15
C GLU A 59 -5.20 -19.86 -0.01
N LEU A 60 -4.91 -18.63 0.43
CA LEU A 60 -5.66 -17.98 1.50
C LEU A 60 -7.17 -17.88 1.20
N ARG A 61 -7.55 -17.64 -0.05
CA ARG A 61 -8.97 -17.58 -0.46
C ARG A 61 -9.74 -18.89 -0.20
N ARG A 62 -9.05 -20.04 -0.12
CA ARG A 62 -9.65 -21.35 0.17
C ARG A 62 -9.93 -21.58 1.66
N THR A 63 -9.42 -20.71 2.55
CA THR A 63 -9.53 -20.89 4.01
C THR A 63 -10.85 -20.43 4.63
N GLY A 64 -11.59 -19.53 3.97
CA GLY A 64 -12.89 -19.03 4.43
C GLY A 64 -12.83 -17.85 5.43
N GLY A 65 -14.01 -17.35 5.78
CA GLY A 65 -14.20 -16.27 6.77
C GLY A 65 -13.53 -14.94 6.42
N ARG A 66 -13.10 -14.19 7.44
CA ARG A 66 -12.43 -12.88 7.29
C ARG A 66 -11.20 -12.94 6.37
N TRP A 67 -10.51 -14.07 6.33
CA TRP A 67 -9.30 -14.25 5.53
C TRP A 67 -9.58 -14.22 4.04
N THR A 68 -10.71 -14.78 3.60
CA THR A 68 -11.11 -14.68 2.19
C THR A 68 -11.38 -13.22 1.81
N SER A 69 -12.02 -12.42 2.67
CA SER A 69 -12.20 -11.00 2.43
C SER A 69 -10.86 -10.25 2.35
N LEU A 70 -9.99 -10.41 3.36
CA LEU A 70 -8.67 -9.77 3.38
C LEU A 70 -7.82 -10.18 2.18
N ALA A 71 -7.91 -11.43 1.73
CA ALA A 71 -7.21 -11.91 0.55
C ALA A 71 -7.68 -11.20 -0.74
N HIS A 72 -8.98 -10.94 -0.86
CA HIS A 72 -9.53 -10.17 -1.98
C HIS A 72 -9.08 -8.70 -1.91
N SER A 73 -9.16 -8.05 -0.74
CA SER A 73 -8.71 -6.65 -0.59
C SER A 73 -7.21 -6.49 -0.86
N THR A 74 -6.41 -7.47 -0.44
CA THR A 74 -4.96 -7.48 -0.70
C THR A 74 -4.67 -7.64 -2.18
N HIS A 75 -5.41 -8.50 -2.88
CA HIS A 75 -5.30 -8.66 -4.34
C HIS A 75 -5.69 -7.35 -5.07
N GLY A 76 -6.80 -6.72 -4.68
CA GLY A 76 -7.21 -5.43 -5.22
C GLY A 76 -6.13 -4.36 -5.03
N SER A 77 -5.51 -4.32 -3.84
CA SER A 77 -4.43 -3.37 -3.55
C SER A 77 -3.22 -3.52 -4.48
N PHE A 78 -2.89 -4.74 -4.87
CA PHE A 78 -1.80 -4.99 -5.83
C PHE A 78 -2.15 -4.50 -7.22
N LEU A 79 -3.37 -4.78 -7.68
CA LEU A 79 -3.86 -4.30 -8.97
C LEU A 79 -3.87 -2.77 -9.04
N ARG A 80 -4.37 -2.08 -8.01
CA ARG A 80 -4.32 -0.61 -7.91
C ARG A 80 -2.91 -0.06 -7.99
N GLN A 81 -1.99 -0.65 -7.25
CA GLN A 81 -0.59 -0.21 -7.24
C GLN A 81 0.06 -0.35 -8.63
N LEU A 82 -0.44 -1.26 -9.45
CA LEU A 82 -0.03 -1.47 -10.83
C LEU A 82 -0.88 -0.69 -11.85
N GLY A 83 -1.84 0.14 -11.40
CA GLY A 83 -2.68 1.01 -12.24
C GLY A 83 -4.02 0.40 -12.69
N TRP A 84 -4.36 -0.82 -12.28
CA TRP A 84 -5.55 -1.55 -12.73
C TRP A 84 -6.79 -1.34 -11.83
N HIS A 85 -7.21 -0.09 -11.67
CA HIS A 85 -8.33 0.28 -10.78
C HIS A 85 -9.67 -0.41 -11.14
N GLU A 86 -9.98 -0.57 -12.43
CA GLU A 86 -11.22 -1.23 -12.86
C GLU A 86 -11.27 -2.71 -12.45
N LEU A 87 -10.16 -3.44 -12.63
CA LEU A 87 -10.06 -4.83 -12.21
C LEU A 87 -10.10 -4.94 -10.68
N ALA A 88 -9.37 -4.06 -10.00
CA ALA A 88 -9.27 -4.03 -8.56
C ALA A 88 -10.63 -3.80 -7.87
N ARG A 89 -11.51 -2.99 -8.49
CA ARG A 89 -12.88 -2.76 -8.03
C ARG A 89 -13.68 -4.05 -7.85
N GLY A 90 -13.54 -4.99 -8.79
CA GLY A 90 -14.21 -6.28 -8.71
C GLY A 90 -13.72 -7.12 -7.52
N TRP A 91 -12.45 -7.00 -7.17
CA TRP A 91 -11.87 -7.68 -6.00
C TRP A 91 -12.35 -7.09 -4.70
N ASP A 92 -12.33 -5.77 -4.52
CA ASP A 92 -12.80 -5.16 -3.26
C ASP A 92 -14.32 -5.26 -3.10
N GLY A 93 -15.08 -5.28 -4.19
CA GLY A 93 -16.52 -5.57 -4.15
C GLY A 93 -16.81 -6.95 -3.58
N ARG A 94 -16.06 -7.98 -4.04
CA ARG A 94 -16.12 -9.33 -3.46
C ARG A 94 -15.66 -9.35 -2.00
N ALA A 95 -14.58 -8.62 -1.68
CA ALA A 95 -14.11 -8.50 -0.31
C ALA A 95 -15.21 -7.97 0.62
N LEU A 96 -15.85 -6.86 0.24
CA LEU A 96 -16.93 -6.26 1.05
C LEU A 96 -18.11 -7.22 1.25
N ALA A 97 -18.51 -7.96 0.21
CA ALA A 97 -19.57 -8.95 0.30
C ALA A 97 -19.21 -10.10 1.26
N LEU A 98 -17.93 -10.49 1.31
CA LEU A 98 -17.41 -11.59 2.13
C LEU A 98 -16.98 -11.16 3.54
N ALA A 99 -16.85 -9.85 3.79
CA ALA A 99 -16.36 -9.33 5.07
C ALA A 99 -17.32 -9.62 6.25
N GLY A 100 -18.60 -9.88 5.98
CA GLY A 100 -19.61 -10.11 7.02
C GLY A 100 -19.67 -8.95 8.00
N ALA A 101 -19.56 -9.25 9.30
CA ALA A 101 -19.51 -8.28 10.39
C ALA A 101 -18.08 -7.96 10.87
N ASP A 102 -17.03 -8.54 10.27
CA ASP A 102 -15.64 -8.30 10.69
C ASP A 102 -15.23 -6.85 10.34
N ALA A 103 -14.95 -6.05 11.39
CA ALA A 103 -14.71 -4.61 11.25
C ALA A 103 -13.46 -4.30 10.41
N GLU A 104 -12.39 -5.07 10.58
CA GLU A 104 -11.15 -4.90 9.83
C GLU A 104 -11.37 -5.18 8.33
N ALA A 105 -11.97 -6.33 8.02
CA ALA A 105 -12.24 -6.74 6.65
C ALA A 105 -13.16 -5.76 5.92
N ARG A 106 -14.23 -5.29 6.59
CA ARG A 106 -15.17 -4.31 6.02
C ARG A 106 -14.50 -2.98 5.75
N ALA A 107 -13.74 -2.45 6.72
CA ALA A 107 -13.05 -1.18 6.57
C ALA A 107 -12.02 -1.23 5.45
N ASP A 108 -11.22 -2.31 5.39
CA ASP A 108 -10.20 -2.48 4.34
C ASP A 108 -10.83 -2.56 2.94
N ALA A 109 -11.95 -3.29 2.78
CA ALA A 109 -12.68 -3.39 1.52
C ALA A 109 -13.34 -2.06 1.10
N LEU A 110 -13.92 -1.31 2.03
CA LEU A 110 -14.51 0.01 1.75
C LEU A 110 -13.45 1.03 1.34
N ILE A 111 -12.30 1.07 2.02
CA ILE A 111 -11.17 1.93 1.65
C ILE A 111 -10.66 1.55 0.26
N GLY A 112 -10.54 0.25 -0.04
CA GLY A 112 -10.16 -0.25 -1.35
C GLY A 112 -11.12 0.18 -2.46
N LEU A 113 -12.43 -0.04 -2.28
CA LEU A 113 -13.46 0.41 -3.22
C LEU A 113 -13.44 1.92 -3.43
N ALA A 114 -13.17 2.71 -2.39
CA ALA A 114 -13.04 4.15 -2.52
C ALA A 114 -11.82 4.53 -3.38
N ALA A 115 -10.67 3.88 -3.15
CA ALA A 115 -9.47 4.08 -3.96
C ALA A 115 -9.66 3.66 -5.42
N ASP A 116 -10.43 2.60 -5.68
CA ASP A 116 -10.76 2.19 -7.04
C ASP A 116 -11.69 3.19 -7.72
N ALA A 117 -12.73 3.65 -7.03
CA ALA A 117 -13.64 4.68 -7.53
C ALA A 117 -12.89 5.97 -7.86
N LEU A 118 -11.96 6.39 -6.99
CA LEU A 118 -11.06 7.50 -7.23
C LEU A 118 -10.25 7.29 -8.52
N GLY A 119 -9.56 6.15 -8.64
CA GLY A 119 -8.66 5.87 -9.77
C GLY A 119 -9.34 5.77 -11.14
N ILE A 120 -10.68 5.70 -11.17
CA ILE A 120 -11.49 5.74 -12.41
C ILE A 120 -12.31 7.05 -12.54
N GLY A 121 -12.00 8.07 -11.75
CA GLY A 121 -12.63 9.40 -11.86
C GLY A 121 -14.01 9.54 -11.19
N ARG A 122 -14.43 8.58 -10.37
CA ARG A 122 -15.74 8.61 -9.69
C ARG A 122 -15.64 9.22 -8.29
N PHE A 123 -15.26 10.49 -8.21
CA PHE A 123 -14.92 11.18 -6.96
C PHE A 123 -16.06 11.21 -5.94
N ALA A 124 -17.31 11.48 -6.36
CA ALA A 124 -18.46 11.47 -5.46
C ALA A 124 -18.72 10.08 -4.85
N ALA A 125 -18.51 9.01 -5.63
CA ALA A 125 -18.62 7.64 -5.13
C ALA A 125 -17.48 7.31 -4.15
N ALA A 126 -16.25 7.74 -4.45
CA ALA A 126 -15.11 7.60 -3.56
C ALA A 126 -15.36 8.29 -2.21
N ALA A 127 -15.84 9.54 -2.23
CA ALA A 127 -16.21 10.30 -1.03
C ALA A 127 -17.28 9.56 -0.19
N THR A 128 -18.34 9.08 -0.85
CA THR A 128 -19.42 8.34 -0.20
C THR A 128 -18.92 7.05 0.46
N LEU A 129 -18.04 6.31 -0.22
CA LEU A 129 -17.46 5.08 0.30
C LEU A 129 -16.52 5.36 1.49
N LEU A 130 -15.68 6.40 1.41
CA LEU A 130 -14.83 6.83 2.54
C LEU A 130 -15.63 7.26 3.77
N GLY A 131 -16.78 7.91 3.56
CA GLY A 131 -17.69 8.31 4.64
C GLY A 131 -18.33 7.13 5.37
N ARG A 132 -18.38 5.95 4.75
CA ARG A 132 -18.92 4.71 5.35
C ARG A 132 -17.88 3.90 6.12
N VAL A 133 -16.60 4.28 6.05
CA VAL A 133 -15.54 3.55 6.75
C VAL A 133 -15.66 3.83 8.25
N TYR A 134 -16.02 2.80 9.01
CA TYR A 134 -16.02 2.85 10.47
C TYR A 134 -14.64 2.46 11.01
N LEU A 135 -14.00 3.38 11.73
CA LEU A 135 -12.64 3.21 12.28
C LEU A 135 -12.65 3.02 13.81
N GLY A 136 -13.63 2.27 14.34
CA GLY A 136 -13.67 1.92 15.76
C GLY A 136 -12.52 0.98 16.17
N ALA A 137 -12.84 -0.23 16.62
CA ALA A 137 -11.83 -1.23 17.00
C ALA A 137 -11.17 -1.89 15.77
N VAL A 138 -10.37 -1.13 15.02
CA VAL A 138 -9.64 -1.60 13.83
C VAL A 138 -8.13 -1.40 13.97
N PRO A 139 -7.29 -2.20 13.30
CA PRO A 139 -5.85 -1.99 13.31
C PRO A 139 -5.42 -0.60 12.79
N ASP A 140 -4.39 -0.02 13.40
CA ASP A 140 -3.87 1.35 13.13
C ASP A 140 -3.59 1.64 11.64
N ARG A 141 -3.26 0.61 10.87
CA ARG A 141 -3.06 0.72 9.41
C ARG A 141 -4.28 1.23 8.66
N LEU A 142 -5.50 1.02 9.17
CA LEU A 142 -6.74 1.39 8.47
C LEU A 142 -7.02 2.89 8.49
N PRO A 143 -6.92 3.60 9.63
CA PRO A 143 -6.91 5.06 9.65
C PRO A 143 -5.89 5.69 8.71
N VAL A 144 -4.65 5.17 8.70
CA VAL A 144 -3.58 5.63 7.80
C VAL A 144 -3.99 5.48 6.33
N ARG A 145 -4.45 4.27 5.95
CA ARG A 145 -4.89 3.99 4.57
C ARG A 145 -6.09 4.84 4.16
N ARG A 146 -7.04 5.10 5.06
CA ARG A 146 -8.16 6.01 4.81
C ARG A 146 -7.65 7.43 4.55
N GLY A 147 -6.67 7.88 5.32
CA GLY A 147 -6.01 9.18 5.14
C GLY A 147 -5.36 9.32 3.76
N TRP A 148 -4.70 8.28 3.27
CA TRP A 148 -4.13 8.28 1.92
C TRP A 148 -5.19 8.53 0.84
N VAL A 149 -6.28 7.76 0.86
CA VAL A 149 -7.34 7.90 -0.15
C VAL A 149 -8.06 9.24 -0.01
N ALA A 150 -8.22 9.77 1.20
CA ALA A 150 -8.78 11.11 1.42
C ALA A 150 -7.86 12.22 0.84
N ALA A 151 -6.55 12.09 1.03
CA ALA A 151 -5.59 13.02 0.44
C ALA A 151 -5.61 12.94 -1.09
N GLU A 152 -5.57 11.74 -1.66
CA GLU A 152 -5.65 11.52 -3.10
C GLU A 152 -6.97 12.02 -3.71
N LEU A 153 -8.09 11.88 -3.00
CA LEU A 153 -9.38 12.45 -3.40
C LEU A 153 -9.37 13.98 -3.43
N ALA A 154 -8.81 14.61 -2.39
CA ALA A 154 -8.66 16.06 -2.36
C ALA A 154 -7.73 16.56 -3.48
N MET A 155 -6.63 15.84 -3.78
CA MET A 155 -5.74 16.16 -4.92
C MET A 155 -6.53 16.14 -6.24
N ALA A 156 -7.24 15.04 -6.49
CA ALA A 156 -8.01 14.85 -7.73
C ALA A 156 -9.18 15.84 -7.87
N SER A 157 -9.65 16.40 -6.75
CA SER A 157 -10.73 17.39 -6.70
C SER A 157 -10.23 18.85 -6.74
N GLY A 158 -8.91 19.07 -6.85
CA GLY A 158 -8.32 20.41 -6.88
C GLY A 158 -8.21 21.09 -5.50
N GLU A 159 -8.42 20.35 -4.41
CA GLU A 159 -8.42 20.86 -3.04
C GLU A 159 -7.04 20.71 -2.38
N GLY A 160 -6.02 21.34 -2.95
CA GLY A 160 -4.61 21.13 -2.55
C GLY A 160 -4.34 21.32 -1.05
N ALA A 161 -4.95 22.33 -0.40
CA ALA A 161 -4.80 22.53 1.04
C ALA A 161 -5.39 21.37 1.86
N SER A 162 -6.54 20.84 1.45
CA SER A 162 -7.17 19.68 2.09
C SER A 162 -6.34 18.41 1.87
N ALA A 163 -5.78 18.24 0.67
CA ALA A 163 -4.89 17.13 0.35
C ALA A 163 -3.68 17.08 1.28
N VAL A 164 -3.01 18.24 1.48
CA VAL A 164 -1.86 18.34 2.39
C VAL A 164 -2.26 18.01 3.83
N ARG A 165 -3.39 18.56 4.33
CA ARG A 165 -3.86 18.25 5.69
C ARG A 165 -4.11 16.76 5.91
N HIS A 166 -4.78 16.10 4.96
CA HIS A 166 -5.04 14.66 5.04
C HIS A 166 -3.75 13.83 4.98
N ALA A 167 -2.79 14.23 4.14
CA ALA A 167 -1.50 13.54 4.03
C ALA A 167 -0.64 13.71 5.29
N GLU A 168 -0.57 14.93 5.86
CA GLU A 168 0.13 15.21 7.12
C GLU A 168 -0.50 14.44 8.29
N GLU A 169 -1.83 14.33 8.35
CA GLU A 169 -2.52 13.45 9.32
C GLU A 169 -2.14 11.97 9.11
N ALA A 170 -2.11 11.49 7.87
CA ALA A 170 -1.72 10.11 7.59
C ALA A 170 -0.28 9.80 8.01
N VAL A 171 0.65 10.75 7.85
CA VAL A 171 2.02 10.66 8.36
C VAL A 171 2.01 10.56 9.89
N ARG A 172 1.32 11.47 10.59
CA ARG A 172 1.22 11.44 12.06
C ARG A 172 0.63 10.12 12.57
N LEU A 173 -0.42 9.62 11.93
CA LEU A 173 -1.02 8.33 12.28
C LEU A 173 -0.06 7.16 12.03
N ALA A 174 0.73 7.20 10.95
CA ALA A 174 1.73 6.17 10.65
C ALA A 174 2.89 6.16 11.66
N GLU A 175 3.27 7.33 12.17
CA GLU A 175 4.28 7.48 13.23
C GLU A 175 3.76 7.03 14.60
N ALA A 176 2.47 7.22 14.86
CA ALA A 176 1.81 6.86 16.11
C ALA A 176 1.35 5.39 16.20
N MET A 177 1.57 4.57 15.15
CA MET A 177 1.19 3.17 15.16
C MET A 177 1.86 2.42 16.32
N VAL A 178 1.09 1.60 17.04
CA VAL A 178 1.59 0.81 18.19
C VAL A 178 2.75 -0.10 17.76
N VAL A 179 2.61 -0.71 16.58
CA VAL A 179 3.71 -1.42 15.92
C VAL A 179 4.18 -0.55 14.76
N SER A 180 5.40 -0.03 14.89
CA SER A 180 6.04 0.78 13.85
C SER A 180 6.08 0.03 12.52
N SER A 181 5.58 0.68 11.46
CA SER A 181 5.48 0.08 10.14
C SER A 181 6.22 0.91 9.11
N VAL A 182 7.40 0.45 8.70
CA VAL A 182 8.25 1.17 7.73
C VAL A 182 7.51 1.39 6.41
N ARG A 183 6.74 0.39 5.95
CA ARG A 183 5.96 0.53 4.71
C ARG A 183 4.87 1.59 4.81
N HIS A 184 4.15 1.68 5.93
CA HIS A 184 3.10 2.71 6.08
C HIS A 184 3.70 4.10 6.25
N ARG A 185 4.82 4.25 6.95
CA ARG A 185 5.53 5.53 7.04
C ARG A 185 5.96 6.00 5.65
N VAL A 186 6.71 5.17 4.92
CA VAL A 186 7.20 5.52 3.58
C VAL A 186 6.06 5.76 2.58
N LYS A 187 4.98 4.97 2.60
CA LYS A 187 3.81 5.22 1.74
C LYS A 187 3.10 6.52 2.12
N SER A 188 3.06 6.89 3.39
CA SER A 188 2.51 8.19 3.83
C SER A 188 3.36 9.34 3.31
N ASP A 189 4.69 9.22 3.34
CA ASP A 189 5.59 10.22 2.77
C ASP A 189 5.41 10.36 1.25
N VAL A 190 5.20 9.25 0.53
CA VAL A 190 4.88 9.30 -0.91
C VAL A 190 3.61 10.10 -1.18
N VAL A 191 2.55 9.86 -0.39
CA VAL A 191 1.28 10.59 -0.52
C VAL A 191 1.44 12.06 -0.12
N LEU A 192 2.23 12.37 0.91
CA LEU A 192 2.54 13.73 1.32
C LEU A 192 3.31 14.49 0.24
N ALA A 193 4.32 13.88 -0.38
CA ALA A 193 5.05 14.50 -1.48
C ALA A 193 4.11 14.81 -2.66
N ALA A 194 3.24 13.88 -3.04
CA ALA A 194 2.24 14.12 -4.08
C ALA A 194 1.26 15.24 -3.71
N ALA A 195 0.77 15.27 -2.46
CA ALA A 195 -0.14 16.30 -1.98
C ALA A 195 0.52 17.70 -1.98
N LEU A 196 1.77 17.80 -1.51
CA LEU A 196 2.56 19.03 -1.56
C LEU A 196 2.76 19.51 -3.00
N CYS A 197 3.08 18.60 -3.92
CA CYS A 197 3.19 18.91 -5.34
C CYS A 197 1.87 19.46 -5.90
N SER A 198 0.74 18.78 -5.64
CA SER A 198 -0.58 19.21 -6.10
C SER A 198 -0.99 20.59 -5.56
N ALA A 199 -0.46 20.98 -4.39
CA ALA A 199 -0.69 22.27 -3.75
C ALA A 199 0.35 23.33 -4.16
N GLY A 200 1.20 23.08 -5.15
CA GLY A 200 2.22 24.01 -5.64
C GLY A 200 3.44 24.18 -4.71
N ARG A 201 3.59 23.34 -3.69
CA ARG A 201 4.69 23.40 -2.71
C ARG A 201 5.86 22.50 -3.15
N VAL A 202 6.37 22.75 -4.35
CA VAL A 202 7.26 21.84 -5.09
C VAL A 202 8.58 21.57 -4.35
N GLU A 203 9.19 22.57 -3.72
CA GLU A 203 10.45 22.42 -3.00
C GLU A 203 10.30 21.48 -1.80
N ARG A 204 9.21 21.63 -1.03
CA ARG A 204 8.88 20.71 0.06
C ARG A 204 8.55 19.31 -0.47
N ALA A 205 7.84 19.23 -1.59
CA ALA A 205 7.52 17.95 -2.23
C ALA A 205 8.80 17.18 -2.62
N ARG A 206 9.78 17.86 -3.24
CA ARG A 206 11.09 17.29 -3.60
C ARG A 206 11.82 16.74 -2.38
N ALA A 207 11.95 17.55 -1.33
CA ALA A 207 12.66 17.12 -0.12
C ALA A 207 12.06 15.85 0.51
N VAL A 208 10.72 15.79 0.62
CA VAL A 208 10.02 14.61 1.14
C VAL A 208 10.20 13.41 0.19
N ALA A 209 10.03 13.61 -1.12
CA ALA A 209 10.16 12.54 -2.10
C ALA A 209 11.58 11.96 -2.20
N GLU A 210 12.62 12.80 -2.11
CA GLU A 210 14.02 12.37 -2.15
C GLU A 210 14.37 11.53 -0.91
N ALA A 211 13.95 11.96 0.28
CA ALA A 211 14.13 11.19 1.51
C ALA A 211 13.38 9.85 1.46
N ALA A 212 12.14 9.86 0.95
CA ALA A 212 11.35 8.64 0.77
C ALA A 212 11.97 7.71 -0.28
N LEU A 213 12.56 8.25 -1.36
CA LEU A 213 13.21 7.45 -2.42
C LEU A 213 14.37 6.65 -1.84
N ASP A 214 15.18 7.29 -1.01
CA ASP A 214 16.29 6.64 -0.30
C ASP A 214 15.78 5.57 0.69
N ALA A 215 14.74 5.88 1.48
CA ALA A 215 14.12 4.92 2.39
C ALA A 215 13.56 3.67 1.68
N THR A 216 12.88 3.84 0.54
CA THR A 216 12.39 2.69 -0.25
C THR A 216 13.51 1.79 -0.75
N GLY A 217 14.69 2.37 -1.07
CA GLY A 217 15.88 1.63 -1.48
C GLY A 217 16.41 0.74 -0.36
N ARG A 218 16.61 1.30 0.84
CA ARG A 218 17.08 0.55 2.02
C ARG A 218 16.12 -0.57 2.43
N SER A 219 14.82 -0.36 2.22
CA SER A 219 13.77 -1.26 2.68
C SER A 219 13.23 -2.21 1.60
N ASN A 220 13.83 -2.20 0.40
CA ASN A 220 13.41 -3.03 -0.74
C ASN A 220 11.93 -2.88 -1.13
N LEU A 221 11.38 -1.67 -0.99
CA LEU A 221 9.98 -1.34 -1.34
C LEU A 221 9.89 -0.94 -2.82
N ILE A 222 10.18 -1.89 -3.70
CA ILE A 222 10.39 -1.65 -5.15
C ILE A 222 9.22 -0.88 -5.82
N PRO A 223 7.93 -1.23 -5.61
CA PRO A 223 6.84 -0.48 -6.24
C PRO A 223 6.75 0.98 -5.80
N LEU A 224 7.06 1.28 -4.52
CA LEU A 224 7.06 2.66 -4.03
C LEU A 224 8.29 3.43 -4.54
N ARG A 225 9.44 2.77 -4.66
CA ARG A 225 10.64 3.35 -5.27
C ARG A 225 10.37 3.76 -6.72
N TRP A 226 9.66 2.92 -7.48
CA TRP A 226 9.20 3.25 -8.83
C TRP A 226 8.31 4.50 -8.84
N ALA A 227 7.30 4.56 -7.97
CA ALA A 227 6.37 5.69 -7.92
C ALA A 227 7.07 7.01 -7.58
N LEU A 228 8.01 6.98 -6.63
CA LEU A 228 8.81 8.16 -6.27
C LEU A 228 9.75 8.61 -7.39
N ALA A 229 10.35 7.66 -8.12
CA ALA A 229 11.16 8.00 -9.29
C ALA A 229 10.33 8.69 -10.38
N CYS A 230 9.10 8.24 -10.64
CA CYS A 230 8.17 8.92 -11.54
C CYS A 230 7.85 10.34 -11.04
N LEU A 231 7.43 10.48 -9.78
CA LEU A 231 7.11 11.78 -9.20
C LEU A 231 8.28 12.76 -9.30
N LEU A 232 9.50 12.32 -8.96
CA LEU A 232 10.71 13.15 -8.99
C LEU A 232 11.16 13.55 -10.41
N ILE A 233 10.82 12.75 -11.42
CA ILE A 233 11.01 13.14 -12.83
C ILE A 233 10.06 14.28 -13.16
N ASP A 234 8.79 14.16 -12.79
CA ASP A 234 7.74 15.13 -13.14
C ASP A 234 7.91 16.47 -12.42
N ILE A 235 8.43 16.45 -11.19
CA ILE A 235 8.69 17.67 -10.40
C ILE A 235 10.14 18.15 -10.50
N GLU A 236 10.96 17.55 -11.35
CA GLU A 236 12.37 17.94 -11.59
C GLU A 236 13.23 17.97 -10.32
N SER A 237 13.64 16.81 -9.81
CA SER A 237 14.58 16.70 -8.67
C SER A 237 15.84 17.54 -8.86
N VAL A 238 16.33 18.13 -7.77
CA VAL A 238 17.58 18.91 -7.74
C VAL A 238 18.78 18.08 -7.28
N THR A 239 18.55 16.98 -6.56
CA THR A 239 19.60 16.08 -6.07
C THR A 239 19.94 14.97 -7.06
N PHE A 240 18.96 14.46 -7.81
CA PHE A 240 19.16 13.37 -8.77
C PHE A 240 19.01 13.88 -10.20
N SER A 241 19.92 13.48 -11.08
CA SER A 241 19.73 13.74 -12.51
C SER A 241 18.51 12.99 -13.05
N THR A 242 17.81 13.59 -14.01
CA THR A 242 16.67 12.96 -14.70
C THR A 242 17.04 11.60 -15.28
N GLN A 243 18.26 11.45 -15.79
CA GLN A 243 18.76 10.17 -16.31
C GLN A 243 18.83 9.09 -15.22
N LYS A 244 19.32 9.46 -14.02
CA LYS A 244 19.40 8.52 -12.90
C LYS A 244 18.02 8.09 -12.42
N LEU A 245 17.06 9.02 -12.36
CA LEU A 245 15.69 8.70 -11.97
C LEU A 245 15.01 7.77 -12.99
N ARG A 246 15.23 7.99 -14.30
CA ARG A 246 14.73 7.09 -15.37
C ARG A 246 15.31 5.69 -15.24
N GLU A 247 16.61 5.57 -14.96
CA GLU A 247 17.26 4.28 -14.70
C GLU A 247 16.61 3.56 -13.50
N ILE A 248 16.41 4.26 -12.38
CA ILE A 248 15.76 3.70 -11.18
C ILE A 248 14.35 3.22 -11.52
N ARG A 249 13.55 4.06 -12.20
CA ARG A 249 12.20 3.75 -12.64
C ARG A 249 12.19 2.48 -13.50
N ASP A 250 13.04 2.39 -14.51
CA ASP A 250 13.03 1.29 -15.47
C ASP A 250 13.52 -0.03 -14.84
N ILE A 251 14.51 0.03 -13.94
CA ILE A 251 14.97 -1.12 -13.14
C ILE A 251 13.83 -1.64 -12.25
N CYS A 252 13.18 -0.75 -11.48
CA CYS A 252 12.08 -1.14 -10.59
C CYS A 252 10.92 -1.74 -11.39
N ALA A 253 10.58 -1.13 -12.53
CA ALA A 253 9.53 -1.63 -13.41
C ALA A 253 9.86 -3.03 -13.95
N GLY A 254 11.11 -3.25 -14.38
CA GLY A 254 11.59 -4.55 -14.85
C GLY A 254 11.61 -5.62 -13.76
N GLN A 255 12.00 -5.27 -12.53
CA GLN A 255 11.98 -6.19 -11.38
C GLN A 255 10.55 -6.63 -11.06
N VAL A 256 9.60 -5.68 -11.01
CA VAL A 256 8.18 -5.98 -10.80
C VAL A 256 7.64 -6.91 -11.89
N ARG A 257 7.97 -6.67 -13.17
CA ARG A 257 7.56 -7.55 -14.28
C ARG A 257 8.09 -8.97 -14.13
N ARG A 258 9.41 -9.12 -13.89
CA ARG A 258 10.03 -10.45 -13.69
C ARG A 258 9.45 -11.18 -12.48
N ALA A 259 8.99 -10.46 -11.47
CA ALA A 259 8.41 -11.03 -10.27
C ALA A 259 6.87 -11.21 -10.35
N GLY A 260 6.28 -11.15 -11.54
CA GLY A 260 4.87 -11.48 -11.79
C GLY A 260 3.88 -10.31 -11.71
N GLY A 261 4.37 -9.06 -11.67
CA GLY A 261 3.53 -7.87 -11.77
C GLY A 261 3.37 -7.39 -13.21
N ALA A 262 2.23 -6.81 -13.56
CA ALA A 262 2.00 -6.21 -14.86
C ALA A 262 1.53 -4.77 -14.67
N TRP A 263 2.37 -3.80 -15.04
CA TRP A 263 1.99 -2.39 -15.05
C TRP A 263 0.92 -2.15 -16.12
N ARG A 264 -0.10 -1.37 -15.80
CA ARG A 264 -1.03 -0.85 -16.81
C ARG A 264 -0.25 0.07 -17.74
N SER A 265 -0.24 -0.26 -19.03
CA SER A 265 0.24 0.67 -20.05
C SER A 265 -0.75 1.84 -20.15
N ALA A 266 -0.21 3.06 -20.23
CA ALA A 266 -1.00 4.26 -20.53
C ALA A 266 -1.63 4.16 -21.93
#